data_AF-A0A914YVR6-F1
#
_entry.id   AF-A0A914YVR6-F1
#
_cell.length_a   1.000
_cell.length_b   1.000
_cell.length_c   1.000
_cell.angle_alpha   90.00
_cell.angle_beta   90.00
_cell.angle_gamma   90.00
#
_symmetry.space_group_name_H-M   'P 1'
#
loop_
_entity.id
_entity.type
_entity.pdbx_description
1 polymer ?
#
loop_
_entity_poly.entity_id
_entity_poly.type
_entity_poly.pdbx_seq_one_letter_code
_entity_poly.pdbx_strand_id
1 'polypeptide(L)'
;MTVCTNFTVLTCCCYCILFFSSNFKNANALSTDQACELCQAVLTHVYYTYLQQSTRKLVKHRILNNCKRYANYKRRCILTLRPKASMIFENMRSAVIGEFRAYKTCVLLKECSTFNSRTSVKDSMPDLFIEQILNGTASEQIHLKGDIFDPKVDAPHKPEQIQ
;
A
#
# COMPACT_ATOMS: atom_id res chain seq x y z
N MET A 1 -41.09 -24.19 -30.97
CA MET A 1 -40.66 -23.07 -31.84
C MET A 1 -41.04 -21.77 -31.12
N THR A 2 -40.10 -21.19 -30.39
CA THR A 2 -40.34 -19.99 -29.57
C THR A 2 -39.83 -18.79 -30.37
N VAL A 3 -40.77 -17.95 -30.83
CA VAL A 3 -40.48 -16.77 -31.64
C VAL A 3 -40.08 -15.63 -30.69
N CYS A 4 -38.81 -15.24 -30.71
CA CYS A 4 -38.33 -14.03 -30.04
C CYS A 4 -38.81 -12.80 -30.83
N THR A 5 -39.81 -12.09 -30.32
CA THR A 5 -40.29 -10.83 -30.88
C THR A 5 -39.40 -9.66 -30.43
N ASN A 6 -39.03 -8.80 -31.38
CA ASN A 6 -38.12 -7.65 -31.27
C ASN A 6 -38.56 -6.49 -30.35
N PHE A 7 -39.54 -6.69 -29.44
CA PHE A 7 -40.16 -5.60 -28.67
C PHE A 7 -39.59 -5.39 -27.26
N THR A 8 -38.70 -6.28 -26.80
CA THR A 8 -38.12 -6.24 -25.44
C THR A 8 -36.81 -5.44 -25.33
N VAL A 9 -36.20 -5.02 -26.44
CA VAL A 9 -34.93 -4.28 -26.41
C VAL A 9 -35.14 -2.83 -25.93
N LEU A 10 -36.28 -2.22 -26.27
CA LEU A 10 -36.57 -0.82 -25.94
C LEU A 10 -36.95 -0.62 -24.47
N THR A 11 -37.68 -1.56 -23.87
CA THR A 11 -38.06 -1.51 -22.45
C THR A 11 -36.89 -1.84 -21.52
N CYS A 12 -35.93 -2.64 -21.98
CA CYS A 12 -34.68 -2.90 -21.25
C CYS A 12 -33.80 -1.64 -21.16
N CYS A 13 -33.75 -0.82 -22.23
CA CYS A 13 -32.96 0.42 -22.22
C CYS A 13 -33.52 1.49 -21.26
N CYS A 14 -34.85 1.65 -21.17
CA CYS A 14 -35.46 2.64 -20.27
C CYS A 14 -35.29 2.30 -18.78
N TYR A 15 -35.37 1.02 -18.40
CA TYR A 15 -35.16 0.61 -17.00
C TYR A 15 -33.69 0.73 -16.57
N CYS A 16 -32.72 0.53 -17.47
CA CYS A 16 -31.31 0.77 -17.18
C CYS A 16 -30.98 2.26 -16.98
N ILE A 17 -31.66 3.18 -17.69
CA ILE A 17 -31.42 4.62 -17.55
C ILE A 17 -32.00 5.15 -16.23
N LEU A 18 -33.18 4.68 -15.80
CA LEU A 18 -33.80 5.10 -14.56
C LEU A 18 -33.13 4.53 -13.30
N PHE A 19 -32.51 3.34 -13.38
CA PHE A 19 -31.80 2.75 -12.23
C PHE A 19 -30.40 3.36 -11.99
N PHE A 20 -29.77 3.96 -13.01
CA PHE A 20 -28.44 4.57 -12.87
C PHE A 20 -28.44 5.98 -12.25
N SER A 21 -29.61 6.62 -12.13
CA SER A 21 -29.70 8.06 -11.82
C SER A 21 -29.65 8.40 -10.32
N SER A 22 -29.72 7.42 -9.41
CA SER A 22 -30.01 7.69 -7.98
C SER A 22 -28.84 7.57 -7.01
N ASN A 23 -27.58 7.53 -7.46
CA ASN A 23 -26.43 7.45 -6.54
C ASN A 23 -25.26 8.38 -6.88
N PHE A 24 -25.52 9.54 -7.47
CA PHE A 24 -24.54 10.63 -7.48
C PHE A 24 -24.56 11.34 -6.11
N LYS A 25 -24.18 10.63 -5.05
CA LYS A 25 -23.85 11.27 -3.77
C LYS A 25 -22.70 12.22 -4.05
N ASN A 26 -22.89 13.51 -3.77
CA ASN A 26 -21.88 14.56 -3.85
C ASN A 26 -20.53 14.02 -3.38
N ALA A 27 -19.66 13.71 -4.34
CA ALA A 27 -18.29 13.36 -4.04
C ALA A 27 -17.64 14.67 -3.63
N ASN A 28 -17.48 14.87 -2.31
CA ASN A 28 -16.47 15.80 -1.82
C ASN A 28 -15.18 15.42 -2.53
N ALA A 29 -14.78 16.23 -3.51
CA ALA A 29 -13.65 15.94 -4.35
C ALA A 29 -12.42 15.86 -3.45
N LEU A 30 -11.83 14.66 -3.36
CA LEU A 30 -10.62 14.43 -2.58
C LEU A 30 -9.54 15.38 -3.11
N SER A 31 -9.00 16.24 -2.24
CA SER A 31 -7.96 17.18 -2.64
C SER A 31 -6.69 16.43 -3.07
N THR A 32 -5.86 17.10 -3.86
CA THR A 32 -4.58 16.51 -4.32
C THR A 32 -3.64 16.20 -3.14
N ASP A 33 -3.66 17.05 -2.11
CA ASP A 33 -2.80 16.87 -0.93
C ASP A 33 -3.30 15.69 -0.08
N GLN A 34 -4.61 15.59 0.13
CA GLN A 34 -5.20 14.44 0.82
C GLN A 34 -4.94 13.12 0.06
N ALA A 35 -5.01 13.14 -1.27
CA ALA A 35 -4.67 11.96 -2.07
C ALA A 35 -3.20 11.54 -1.91
N CYS A 36 -2.29 12.51 -1.83
CA CYS A 36 -0.87 12.28 -1.60
C CYS A 36 -0.61 11.67 -0.21
N GLU A 37 -1.21 12.22 0.85
CA GLU A 37 -1.11 11.71 2.22
C GLU A 37 -1.62 10.28 2.33
N LEU A 38 -2.80 10.00 1.77
CA LEU A 38 -3.41 8.68 1.80
C LEU A 38 -2.62 7.65 0.97
N CYS A 39 -2.05 8.06 -0.17
CA CYS A 39 -1.13 7.23 -0.92
C CYS A 39 0.07 6.83 -0.06
N GLN A 40 0.70 7.80 0.61
CA GLN A 40 1.86 7.56 1.45
C GLN A 40 1.52 6.61 2.60
N ALA A 41 0.42 6.85 3.31
CA ALA A 41 -0.05 5.99 4.39
C ALA A 41 -0.25 4.54 3.94
N VAL A 42 -0.93 4.33 2.80
CA VAL A 42 -1.14 2.98 2.22
C VAL A 42 0.21 2.31 1.93
N LEU A 43 1.13 3.00 1.26
CA LEU A 43 2.40 2.41 0.86
C LEU A 43 3.31 2.12 2.06
N THR A 44 3.30 2.96 3.09
CA THR A 44 4.01 2.73 4.34
C THR A 44 3.53 1.44 5.02
N HIS A 45 2.20 1.25 5.14
CA HIS A 45 1.65 0.00 5.70
C HIS A 45 1.99 -1.25 4.85
N VAL A 46 1.97 -1.11 3.53
CA VAL A 46 2.36 -2.21 2.63
C VAL A 46 3.84 -2.53 2.79
N TYR A 47 4.70 -1.53 2.96
CA TYR A 47 6.14 -1.72 3.17
C TYR A 47 6.44 -2.50 4.46
N TYR A 48 5.75 -2.20 5.57
CA TYR A 48 5.91 -2.98 6.81
C TYR A 48 5.60 -4.47 6.61
N THR A 49 4.57 -4.79 5.83
CA THR A 49 4.28 -6.20 5.51
C THR A 49 5.31 -6.80 4.55
N TYR A 50 5.82 -6.00 3.62
CA TYR A 50 6.87 -6.43 2.69
C TYR A 50 8.17 -6.81 3.42
N LEU A 51 8.53 -6.09 4.49
CA LEU A 51 9.69 -6.41 5.33
C LEU A 51 9.58 -7.79 5.99
N GLN A 52 8.37 -8.23 6.29
CA GLN A 52 8.12 -9.57 6.83
C GLN A 52 8.10 -10.64 5.73
N GLN A 53 7.52 -10.31 4.56
CA GLN A 53 7.34 -11.24 3.45
C GLN A 53 7.42 -10.53 2.09
N SER A 54 8.55 -10.70 1.41
CA SER A 54 8.88 -9.96 0.19
C SER A 54 8.38 -10.63 -1.10
N THR A 55 7.06 -10.86 -1.22
CA THR A 55 6.47 -11.44 -2.45
C THR A 55 5.55 -10.46 -3.20
N ARG A 56 5.62 -10.48 -4.54
CA ARG A 56 4.79 -9.61 -5.40
C ARG A 56 3.28 -9.82 -5.17
N LYS A 57 2.86 -11.09 -5.02
CA LYS A 57 1.46 -11.46 -4.79
C LYS A 57 0.95 -10.86 -3.49
N LEU A 58 1.76 -10.91 -2.42
CA LEU A 58 1.40 -10.34 -1.13
C LEU A 58 1.30 -8.82 -1.22
N VAL A 59 2.27 -8.13 -1.83
CA VAL A 59 2.22 -6.66 -2.01
C VAL A 59 0.92 -6.25 -2.71
N LYS A 60 0.55 -6.91 -3.83
CA LYS A 60 -0.71 -6.63 -4.53
C LYS A 60 -1.95 -6.84 -3.64
N HIS A 61 -1.96 -7.90 -2.83
CA HIS A 61 -3.06 -8.18 -1.91
C HIS A 61 -3.13 -7.17 -0.76
N ARG A 62 -1.98 -6.79 -0.19
CA ARG A 62 -1.88 -5.80 0.89
C ARG A 62 -2.25 -4.39 0.43
N ILE A 63 -1.92 -4.02 -0.81
CA ILE A 63 -2.43 -2.77 -1.42
C ILE A 63 -3.95 -2.78 -1.42
N LEU A 64 -4.57 -3.84 -1.93
CA LEU A 64 -6.03 -3.95 -1.97
C LEU A 64 -6.67 -3.83 -0.58
N ASN A 65 -6.10 -4.51 0.43
CA ASN A 65 -6.64 -4.49 1.79
C ASN A 65 -6.48 -3.12 2.45
N ASN A 66 -5.31 -2.47 2.30
CA ASN A 66 -5.08 -1.14 2.86
C ASN A 66 -5.94 -0.07 2.15
N CYS A 67 -6.13 -0.16 0.83
CA CYS A 67 -7.02 0.74 0.10
C CYS A 67 -8.47 0.71 0.61
N LYS A 68 -8.96 -0.44 1.09
CA LYS A 68 -10.34 -0.57 1.60
C LYS A 68 -10.58 0.21 2.90
N ARG A 69 -9.53 0.57 3.64
CA ARG A 69 -9.61 1.29 4.92
C ARG A 69 -10.03 2.76 4.75
N TYR A 70 -9.78 3.35 3.58
CA TYR A 70 -10.02 4.78 3.32
C TYR A 70 -11.21 4.94 2.38
N ALA A 71 -12.43 5.08 2.89
CA ALA A 71 -13.65 5.08 2.07
C ALA A 71 -13.66 6.14 0.96
N ASN A 72 -13.18 7.35 1.26
CA ASN A 72 -13.04 8.48 0.34
C ASN A 72 -11.93 8.30 -0.72
N TYR A 73 -10.94 7.47 -0.47
CA TYR A 73 -9.82 7.20 -1.38
C TYR A 73 -9.89 5.81 -2.04
N LYS A 74 -10.71 4.90 -1.53
CA LYS A 74 -10.76 3.48 -1.87
C LYS A 74 -10.79 3.21 -3.37
N ARG A 75 -11.71 3.83 -4.08
CA ARG A 75 -11.87 3.61 -5.53
C ARG A 75 -10.63 4.06 -6.30
N ARG A 76 -10.16 5.28 -6.02
CA ARG A 76 -8.95 5.86 -6.63
C ARG A 76 -7.71 5.02 -6.29
N CYS A 77 -7.50 4.69 -5.01
CA CYS A 77 -6.42 3.84 -4.53
C CYS A 77 -6.35 2.50 -5.27
N ILE A 78 -7.48 1.79 -5.37
CA ILE A 78 -7.52 0.49 -6.05
C ILE A 78 -7.22 0.63 -7.54
N LEU A 79 -7.74 1.66 -8.21
CA LEU A 79 -7.51 1.89 -9.63
C LEU A 79 -6.09 2.38 -9.93
N THR A 80 -5.47 3.16 -9.05
CA THR A 80 -4.11 3.69 -9.25
C THR A 80 -3.03 2.69 -8.82
N LEU A 81 -3.10 2.17 -7.58
CA LEU A 81 -1.99 1.43 -6.97
C LEU A 81 -1.99 -0.05 -7.37
N ARG A 82 -3.16 -0.72 -7.39
CA ARG A 82 -3.23 -2.19 -7.60
C ARG A 82 -2.68 -2.63 -8.96
N PRO A 83 -2.94 -1.95 -10.10
CA PRO A 83 -2.35 -2.32 -11.39
C PRO A 83 -0.84 -2.11 -11.42
N LYS A 84 -0.35 -1.12 -10.67
CA LYS A 84 1.08 -0.75 -10.58
C LYS A 84 1.82 -1.48 -9.44
N ALA A 85 1.24 -2.53 -8.86
CA ALA A 85 1.83 -3.28 -7.76
C ALA A 85 3.22 -3.84 -8.06
N SER A 86 3.50 -4.19 -9.34
CA SER A 86 4.84 -4.66 -9.74
C SER A 86 5.90 -3.56 -9.61
N MET A 87 5.58 -2.34 -10.08
CA MET A 87 6.46 -1.17 -9.94
C MET A 87 6.67 -0.82 -8.46
N ILE A 88 5.59 -0.83 -7.66
CA ILE A 88 5.67 -0.57 -6.22
C ILE A 88 6.59 -1.61 -5.54
N PHE A 89 6.47 -2.88 -5.92
CA PHE A 89 7.35 -3.94 -5.41
C PHE A 89 8.82 -3.69 -5.77
N GLU A 90 9.14 -3.31 -7.02
CA GLU A 90 10.53 -2.97 -7.39
C GLU A 90 11.06 -1.77 -6.61
N ASN A 91 10.23 -0.75 -6.36
CA ASN A 91 10.63 0.40 -5.55
C ASN A 91 10.91 0.00 -4.09
N MET A 92 10.16 -0.96 -3.53
CA MET A 92 10.42 -1.50 -2.20
C MET A 92 11.66 -2.39 -2.17
N ARG A 93 11.90 -3.16 -3.24
CA ARG A 93 13.05 -4.06 -3.39
C ARG A 93 14.38 -3.33 -3.58
N SER A 94 14.36 -2.23 -4.32
CA SER A 94 15.53 -1.39 -4.57
C SER A 94 15.88 -0.48 -3.39
N ALA A 95 14.98 -0.34 -2.41
CA ALA A 95 15.26 0.42 -1.20
C ALA A 95 16.16 -0.38 -0.25
N VAL A 96 17.12 0.30 0.37
CA VAL A 96 17.82 -0.22 1.56
C VAL A 96 16.78 -0.41 2.67
N ILE A 97 16.97 -1.44 3.51
CA ILE A 97 16.06 -1.73 4.62
C ILE A 97 15.89 -0.48 5.49
N GLY A 98 14.65 -0.02 5.65
CA GLY A 98 14.33 1.19 6.42
C GLY A 98 14.38 2.51 5.63
N GLU A 99 14.84 2.49 4.38
CA GLU A 99 14.97 3.71 3.56
C GLU A 99 13.89 3.87 2.49
N PHE A 100 12.87 3.01 2.47
CA PHE A 100 11.79 3.13 1.51
C PHE A 100 11.02 4.45 1.71
N ARG A 101 11.11 5.34 0.72
CA ARG A 101 10.41 6.64 0.72
C ARG A 101 9.08 6.52 -0.01
N ALA A 102 8.00 6.35 0.75
CA ALA A 102 6.63 6.26 0.22
C ALA A 102 6.27 7.47 -0.68
N TYR A 103 6.68 8.68 -0.28
CA TYR A 103 6.48 9.92 -1.05
C TYR A 103 7.01 9.79 -2.49
N LYS A 104 8.25 9.32 -2.68
CA LYS A 104 8.86 9.18 -4.03
C LYS A 104 8.04 8.24 -4.91
N THR A 105 7.55 7.14 -4.33
CA THR A 105 6.69 6.21 -5.06
C THR A 105 5.33 6.84 -5.38
N CYS A 106 4.75 7.62 -4.46
CA CYS A 106 3.48 8.32 -4.70
C CYS A 106 3.58 9.43 -5.76
N VAL A 107 4.74 10.08 -5.92
CA VAL A 107 5.02 10.98 -7.05
C VAL A 107 5.00 10.21 -8.37
N LEU A 108 5.68 9.05 -8.45
CA LEU A 108 5.66 8.19 -9.64
C LEU A 108 4.25 7.68 -9.98
N LEU A 109 3.43 7.45 -8.96
CA LEU A 109 2.02 7.05 -9.11
C LEU A 109 1.11 8.22 -9.53
N LYS A 110 1.61 9.46 -9.56
CA LYS A 110 0.85 10.71 -9.80
C LYS A 110 -0.19 11.01 -8.72
N GLU A 111 0.05 10.54 -7.50
CA GLU A 111 -0.78 10.86 -6.34
C GLU A 111 -0.23 12.06 -5.56
N CYS A 112 1.07 12.32 -5.67
CA CYS A 112 1.73 13.51 -5.12
C CYS A 112 2.25 14.43 -6.23
N SER A 113 2.18 15.74 -6.01
CA SER A 113 2.84 16.74 -6.86
C SER A 113 4.32 16.87 -6.49
N THR A 114 5.17 17.22 -7.46
CA THR A 114 6.59 17.52 -7.23
C THR A 114 6.82 18.88 -6.53
N PHE A 115 5.79 19.74 -6.52
CA PHE A 115 5.87 21.11 -5.99
C PHE A 115 5.52 21.24 -4.50
N ASN A 116 4.86 20.23 -3.89
CA ASN A 116 4.40 20.30 -2.49
C ASN A 116 5.34 19.60 -1.49
N SER A 117 6.65 19.60 -1.73
CA SER A 117 7.65 18.94 -0.88
C SER A 117 7.87 19.57 0.51
N ARG A 118 7.04 20.56 0.92
CA ARG A 118 7.20 21.31 2.18
C ARG A 118 6.15 21.05 3.27
N THR A 119 5.27 20.08 3.11
CA THR A 119 4.36 19.66 4.18
C THR A 119 4.18 18.14 4.17
N SER A 120 5.16 17.44 4.73
CA SER A 120 4.98 16.08 5.22
C SER A 120 5.97 15.89 6.35
N VAL A 121 5.51 15.32 7.46
CA VAL A 121 6.21 15.16 8.76
C VAL A 121 5.95 16.31 9.73
N LYS A 122 4.71 16.39 10.21
CA LYS A 122 4.32 16.45 11.64
C LYS A 122 2.79 16.60 11.65
N ASP A 123 2.12 15.91 12.58
CA ASP A 123 0.70 16.13 12.90
C ASP A 123 -0.35 15.50 11.96
N SER A 124 -0.28 14.19 11.71
CA SER A 124 -1.48 13.35 11.51
C SER A 124 -1.13 11.87 11.37
N MET A 125 -0.49 11.32 12.40
CA MET A 125 -0.77 9.94 12.78
C MET A 125 -1.95 10.00 13.76
N PRO A 126 -3.13 9.42 13.49
CA PRO A 126 -4.04 9.12 14.58
C PRO A 126 -3.36 8.08 15.48
N ASP A 127 -2.98 8.52 16.68
CA ASP A 127 -2.37 7.78 17.80
C ASP A 127 -3.27 6.65 18.32
N LEU A 128 -3.65 5.70 17.47
CA LEU A 128 -4.55 4.61 17.87
C LEU A 128 -4.14 3.23 17.33
N PHE A 129 -2.91 3.07 16.83
CA PHE A 129 -2.43 1.76 16.36
C PHE A 129 -1.05 1.33 16.89
N ILE A 130 -0.31 2.18 17.61
CA ILE A 130 1.05 1.84 18.08
C ILE A 130 1.08 1.34 19.54
N GLU A 131 0.07 1.57 20.37
CA GLU A 131 0.07 1.04 21.75
C GLU A 131 -0.30 -0.46 21.87
N GLN A 132 -0.94 -1.06 20.86
CA GLN A 132 -1.39 -2.46 20.97
C GLN A 132 -0.27 -3.50 20.73
N ILE A 133 0.89 -3.12 20.20
CA ILE A 133 1.94 -4.10 19.84
C ILE A 133 3.04 -4.21 20.91
N LEU A 134 3.27 -3.18 21.73
CA LEU A 134 4.27 -3.26 22.82
C LEU A 134 3.71 -3.85 24.13
N ASN A 135 2.38 -3.84 24.32
CA ASN A 135 1.75 -4.37 25.54
C ASN A 135 1.09 -5.75 25.34
N GLY A 136 1.36 -6.41 24.21
CA GLY A 136 0.63 -7.60 23.74
C GLY A 136 1.38 -8.92 23.76
N THR A 137 2.33 -9.15 24.67
CA THR A 137 2.88 -10.49 24.94
C THR A 137 3.27 -10.63 26.42
N ALA A 138 2.29 -10.87 27.28
CA ALA A 138 2.53 -11.37 28.64
C ALA A 138 1.72 -12.65 28.86
N SER A 139 2.20 -13.75 28.28
CA SER A 139 2.02 -15.12 28.76
C SER A 139 2.74 -16.06 27.80
N GLU A 140 4.00 -16.37 28.11
CA GLU A 140 4.46 -17.75 28.17
C GLU A 140 5.82 -17.74 28.89
N GLN A 141 5.89 -18.40 30.05
CA GLN A 141 7.16 -18.66 30.70
C GLN A 141 7.96 -19.63 29.85
N ILE A 142 9.15 -19.23 29.40
CA ILE A 142 10.17 -20.18 28.97
C ILE A 142 11.52 -19.75 29.56
N HIS A 143 11.86 -20.49 30.61
CA HIS A 143 13.17 -20.87 31.12
C HIS A 143 14.41 -20.31 30.36
N LEU A 144 15.29 -19.64 31.12
CA LEU A 144 16.64 -19.26 30.72
C LEU A 144 17.48 -20.48 30.26
N LYS A 145 18.06 -20.33 29.07
CA LYS A 145 19.42 -20.74 28.64
C LYS A 145 19.63 -20.00 27.32
N GLY A 146 20.39 -18.91 27.23
CA GLY A 146 21.76 -18.77 27.71
C GLY A 146 22.67 -19.49 26.75
N ASP A 147 22.82 -18.99 25.52
CA ASP A 147 23.94 -19.31 24.63
C ASP A 147 24.23 -18.14 23.69
N ILE A 148 25.49 -17.73 23.78
CA ILE A 148 26.23 -16.69 23.09
C ILE A 148 26.23 -16.96 21.58
N PHE A 149 25.90 -15.96 20.76
CA PHE A 149 26.23 -15.97 19.34
C PHE A 149 27.13 -14.76 19.04
N ASP A 150 28.42 -15.05 18.94
CA ASP A 150 29.45 -14.14 18.43
C ASP A 150 29.20 -13.78 16.95
N PRO A 151 29.31 -12.50 16.55
CA PRO A 151 29.35 -12.12 15.15
C PRO A 151 30.75 -12.38 14.58
N LYS A 152 30.87 -13.38 13.69
CA LYS A 152 32.08 -13.63 12.91
C LYS A 152 32.22 -12.52 11.85
N VAL A 153 33.18 -11.63 12.09
CA VAL A 153 33.62 -10.59 11.16
C VAL A 153 34.67 -11.21 10.23
N ASP A 154 34.33 -11.41 8.97
CA ASP A 154 35.30 -11.85 7.95
C ASP A 154 36.19 -10.67 7.52
N ALA A 155 37.50 -10.86 7.66
CA ALA A 155 38.57 -9.91 7.39
C ALA A 155 38.98 -9.89 5.89
N PRO A 156 39.71 -8.85 5.42
CA PRO A 156 39.95 -8.59 4.01
C PRO A 156 41.09 -9.40 3.38
N HIS A 157 40.90 -9.67 2.08
CA HIS A 157 41.78 -10.35 1.13
C HIS A 157 43.13 -9.60 0.95
N LYS A 158 44.26 -10.30 1.06
CA LYS A 158 45.62 -9.82 0.70
C LYS A 158 46.10 -10.57 -0.55
N PRO A 159 46.74 -9.90 -1.53
CA PRO A 159 47.21 -10.55 -2.76
C PRO A 159 48.60 -11.18 -2.55
N GLU A 160 48.81 -12.36 -3.15
CA GLU A 160 50.09 -13.05 -3.21
C GLU A 160 50.79 -12.72 -4.53
N GLN A 161 52.05 -12.28 -4.42
CA GLN A 161 52.94 -11.93 -5.52
C GLN A 161 53.60 -13.20 -6.06
N ILE A 162 53.67 -13.32 -7.39
CA ILE A 162 54.40 -14.36 -8.11
C ILE A 162 55.83 -13.84 -8.35
N GLN A 163 56.82 -14.59 -7.87
CA GLN A 163 58.21 -14.54 -8.33
C GLN A 163 58.73 -15.96 -8.49
#